data_AF-A0A5E4R7C3-F1
#
_entry.id   AF-A0A5E4R7C3-F1
#
_cell.length_a   1.000
_cell.length_b   1.000
_cell.length_c   1.000
_cell.angle_alpha   90.00
_cell.angle_beta   90.00
_cell.angle_gamma   90.00
#
_symmetry.space_group_name_H-M   'P 1'
#
loop_
_entity.id
_entity.type
_entity.pdbx_description
1 polymer ?
#
loop_
_entity_poly.entity_id
_entity_poly.type
_entity_poly.pdbx_seq_one_letter_code
_entity_poly.pdbx_strand_id
1 'polypeptide(L)'
;MDEQNISRICVTSFSESDIVTAKNLLFDSVSSAKRKKTRRRDGKSARNIDDIIRLIKESDSEELPTFATRDLHKLPPILFDHVDPTQLLKQLLRLKKEINDLKSNYVTKEHFDILKCYVYNVKSTQAAEKTVNFVT
;
A
#
# COMPACT_ATOMS: atom_id res chain seq x y z
N MET A 1 -17.65 13.79 9.32
CA MET A 1 -16.92 13.34 10.53
C MET A 1 -16.68 14.57 11.39
N ASP A 2 -17.06 14.52 12.66
CA ASP A 2 -16.94 15.58 13.66
C ASP A 2 -15.63 15.49 14.44
N GLU A 3 -15.17 16.62 15.01
CA GLU A 3 -13.88 16.72 15.72
C GLU A 3 -13.81 15.78 16.92
N GLN A 4 -14.93 15.57 17.63
CA GLN A 4 -14.99 14.69 18.79
C GLN A 4 -14.75 13.24 18.38
N ASN A 5 -15.37 12.80 17.29
CA ASN A 5 -15.12 11.48 16.72
C ASN A 5 -13.68 11.32 16.22
N ILE A 6 -13.09 12.34 15.56
CA ILE A 6 -11.67 12.31 15.15
C ILE A 6 -10.77 12.15 16.38
N SER A 7 -10.97 12.98 17.40
CA SER A 7 -10.17 12.95 18.64
C SER A 7 -10.28 11.59 19.34
N ARG A 8 -11.49 11.05 19.45
CA ARG A 8 -11.73 9.73 20.03
C ARG A 8 -11.00 8.62 19.27
N ILE A 9 -11.15 8.59 17.95
CA ILE A 9 -10.50 7.60 17.07
C ILE A 9 -8.98 7.67 17.23
N CYS A 10 -8.39 8.86 17.13
CA CYS A 10 -6.95 9.03 17.25
C CYS A 10 -6.42 8.59 18.61
N VAL A 11 -7.12 8.92 19.71
CA VAL A 11 -6.71 8.52 21.07
C VAL A 11 -6.85 7.01 21.29
N THR A 12 -7.81 6.34 20.65
CA THR A 12 -7.95 4.88 20.75
C THR A 12 -7.03 4.10 19.83
N SER A 13 -6.65 4.66 18.69
CA SER A 13 -5.88 3.97 17.64
C SER A 13 -4.37 4.18 17.74
N PHE A 14 -3.90 5.26 18.39
CA PHE A 14 -2.48 5.59 18.45
C PHE A 14 -2.00 5.71 19.89
N SER A 15 -0.73 5.36 20.10
CA SER A 15 -0.11 5.55 21.41
C SER A 15 0.08 7.05 21.69
N GLU A 16 0.17 7.41 22.97
CA GLU A 16 0.41 8.80 23.33
C GLU A 16 1.72 9.35 22.72
N SER A 17 2.78 8.53 22.70
CA SER A 17 4.05 8.88 22.07
C SER A 17 3.90 9.19 20.58
N ASP A 18 3.07 8.43 19.86
CA ASP A 18 2.81 8.66 18.43
C ASP A 18 2.10 10.01 18.24
N ILE A 19 1.10 10.30 19.07
CA ILE A 19 0.34 11.55 19.03
C ILE A 19 1.26 12.75 19.30
N VAL A 20 2.15 12.65 20.29
CA VAL A 20 3.11 13.70 20.60
C VAL A 20 4.12 13.87 19.47
N THR A 21 4.60 12.77 18.90
CA THR A 21 5.55 12.79 17.77
C THR A 21 4.92 13.44 16.54
N ALA A 22 3.69 13.06 16.20
CA ALA A 22 2.92 13.64 15.10
C ALA A 22 2.69 15.15 15.32
N LYS A 23 2.32 15.54 16.54
CA LYS A 23 2.18 16.96 16.90
C LYS A 23 3.49 17.71 16.71
N ASN A 24 4.61 17.16 17.18
CA ASN A 24 5.91 17.80 17.03
C ASN A 24 6.23 18.01 15.54
N LEU A 25 6.11 16.94 14.76
CA LEU A 25 6.41 16.94 13.34
C LEU A 25 5.56 17.96 12.56
N LEU A 26 4.26 18.05 12.84
CA LEU A 26 3.38 19.03 12.21
C LEU A 26 3.79 20.47 12.56
N PHE A 27 3.99 20.77 13.85
CA PHE A 27 4.37 22.13 14.28
C PHE A 27 5.77 22.53 13.80
N ASP A 28 6.67 21.58 13.63
CA ASP A 28 8.03 21.84 13.14
C ASP A 28 8.04 22.00 11.60
N SER A 29 7.03 21.49 10.89
CA SER A 29 6.93 21.53 9.42
C SER A 29 6.10 22.70 8.88
N VAL A 30 5.20 23.26 9.68
CA VAL A 30 4.39 24.43 9.28
C VAL A 30 5.07 25.70 9.78
N SER A 31 5.33 26.65 8.89
CA SER A 31 5.92 27.96 9.22
C SER A 31 4.91 28.91 9.90
N SER A 32 4.11 28.40 10.83
CA SER A 32 3.06 29.15 11.52
C SER A 32 3.64 29.97 12.67
N ALA A 33 3.19 31.22 12.83
CA ALA A 33 3.48 32.06 13.99
C ALA A 33 2.91 31.50 15.32
N LYS A 34 2.17 30.38 15.28
CA LYS A 34 1.52 29.80 16.46
C LYS A 34 2.48 28.92 17.25
N ARG A 35 2.78 29.38 18.46
CA ARG A 35 3.59 28.66 19.43
C ARG A 35 2.97 27.32 19.80
N LYS A 36 3.75 26.26 19.61
CA LYS A 36 3.48 24.90 20.10
C LYS A 36 3.19 24.91 21.60
N LYS A 37 2.01 24.44 22.00
CA LYS A 37 1.61 24.32 23.41
C LYS A 37 1.99 22.95 23.96
N THR A 38 2.80 22.92 25.02
CA THR A 38 3.09 21.68 25.75
C THR A 38 1.91 21.35 26.68
N ARG A 39 1.28 20.19 26.48
CA ARG A 39 0.18 19.71 27.33
C ARG A 39 0.73 18.76 28.40
N ARG A 40 0.25 18.90 29.64
CA ARG A 40 0.60 18.07 30.81
C ARG A 40 -0.68 17.56 31.50
N ARG A 41 -0.57 16.50 32.31
CA ARG A 41 -1.65 15.82 33.07
C ARG A 41 -2.60 14.96 32.22
N ASP A 42 -3.56 14.31 32.88
CA ASP A 42 -4.60 13.49 32.24
C ASP A 42 -5.36 14.26 31.15
N GLY A 43 -5.74 13.52 30.11
CA GLY A 43 -6.36 14.07 28.90
C GLY A 43 -5.40 14.80 27.97
N LYS A 44 -4.08 14.69 28.16
CA LYS A 44 -3.07 15.29 27.27
C LYS A 44 -3.16 14.78 25.83
N SER A 45 -3.47 13.51 25.59
CA SER A 45 -3.62 12.94 24.24
C SER A 45 -4.72 13.62 23.45
N ALA A 46 -5.93 13.70 24.02
CA ALA A 46 -7.08 14.37 23.38
C ALA A 46 -6.78 15.84 23.08
N ARG A 47 -6.21 16.57 24.05
CA ARG A 47 -5.83 17.99 23.85
C ARG A 47 -4.71 18.17 22.83
N ASN A 48 -3.79 17.21 22.70
CA ASN A 48 -2.77 17.24 21.66
C ASN A 48 -3.40 17.05 20.27
N ILE A 49 -4.40 16.16 20.14
CA ILE A 49 -5.18 16.02 18.90
C ILE A 49 -5.98 17.30 18.61
N ASP A 50 -6.61 17.91 19.59
CA ASP A 50 -7.34 19.17 19.39
C ASP A 50 -6.39 20.29 18.92
N ASP A 51 -5.18 20.36 19.47
CA ASP A 51 -4.15 21.31 19.02
C ASP A 51 -3.71 21.03 17.57
N ILE A 52 -3.62 19.76 17.15
CA ILE A 52 -3.33 19.35 15.77
C ILE A 52 -4.47 19.77 14.84
N ILE A 53 -5.71 19.40 15.17
CA ILE A 53 -6.91 19.75 14.37
C ILE A 53 -7.01 21.25 14.19
N ARG A 54 -6.79 22.00 15.27
CA ARG A 54 -6.82 23.46 15.25
C ARG A 54 -5.74 24.05 14.34
N LEU A 55 -4.51 23.53 14.40
CA LEU A 55 -3.44 24.00 13.53
C LEU A 55 -3.77 23.73 12.05
N ILE A 56 -4.28 22.54 11.73
CA ILE A 56 -4.68 22.19 10.36
C ILE A 56 -5.79 23.11 9.84
N LYS A 57 -6.80 23.42 10.68
CA LYS A 57 -7.91 24.30 10.29
C LYS A 57 -7.52 25.77 10.13
N GLU A 58 -6.54 26.22 10.91
CA GLU A 58 -6.12 27.62 10.94
C GLU A 58 -4.96 27.92 9.98
N SER A 59 -4.35 26.90 9.36
CA SER A 59 -3.27 27.05 8.38
C SER A 59 -3.82 26.99 6.97
N ASP A 60 -3.18 27.69 6.03
CA ASP A 60 -3.57 27.61 4.63
C ASP A 60 -3.19 26.24 4.04
N SER A 61 -3.98 25.75 3.09
CA SER A 61 -3.75 24.43 2.48
C SER A 61 -2.43 24.35 1.70
N GLU A 62 -1.94 25.48 1.18
CA GLU A 62 -0.63 25.57 0.51
C GLU A 62 0.56 25.55 1.49
N GLU A 63 0.32 25.90 2.76
CA GLU A 63 1.36 25.90 3.81
C GLU A 63 1.45 24.55 4.54
N LEU A 64 0.46 23.66 4.33
CA LEU A 64 0.42 22.36 4.97
C LEU A 64 1.30 21.35 4.23
N PRO A 65 2.29 20.74 4.90
CA PRO A 65 3.10 19.68 4.30
C PRO A 65 2.24 18.45 3.99
N THR A 66 2.55 17.80 2.87
CA THR A 66 1.92 16.53 2.50
C THR A 66 2.58 15.38 3.28
N PHE A 67 1.83 14.74 4.18
CA PHE A 67 2.29 13.57 4.91
C PHE A 67 1.82 12.27 4.24
N ALA A 68 2.74 11.34 4.03
CA ALA A 68 2.44 9.99 3.54
C ALA A 68 2.47 8.98 4.71
N THR A 69 1.43 8.14 4.80
CA THR A 69 1.36 7.08 5.80
C THR A 69 2.15 5.85 5.35
N ARG A 70 3.16 5.45 6.13
CA ARG A 70 3.90 4.20 5.88
C ARG A 70 3.08 2.95 6.22
N ASP A 71 2.32 3.01 7.32
CA ASP A 71 1.56 1.87 7.86
C ASP A 71 0.05 2.05 7.65
N LEU A 72 -0.43 1.81 6.42
CA LEU A 72 -1.84 2.02 6.06
C LEU A 72 -2.81 1.16 6.89
N HIS A 73 -2.36 0.01 7.40
CA HIS A 73 -3.15 -0.90 8.24
C HIS A 73 -3.43 -0.37 9.65
N LYS A 74 -2.71 0.65 10.11
CA LYS A 74 -2.94 1.30 11.41
C LYS A 74 -4.05 2.36 11.34
N LEU A 75 -4.52 2.68 10.13
CA LEU A 75 -5.64 3.59 9.99
C LEU A 75 -6.92 2.93 10.50
N PRO A 76 -7.80 3.70 11.14
CA PRO A 76 -9.15 3.25 11.45
C PRO A 76 -9.81 2.72 10.17
N PRO A 77 -10.72 1.74 10.25
CA PRO A 77 -11.47 1.28 9.09
C PRO A 77 -12.08 2.48 8.36
N ILE A 78 -11.56 2.77 7.18
CA ILE A 78 -12.03 3.88 6.36
C ILE A 78 -13.24 3.34 5.60
N LEU A 79 -14.43 3.89 5.88
CA LEU A 79 -15.64 3.55 5.14
C LEU A 79 -15.49 3.95 3.67
N PHE A 80 -16.20 3.26 2.77
CA PHE A 80 -16.17 3.54 1.33
C PHE A 80 -16.57 4.98 0.98
N ASP A 81 -17.26 5.68 1.89
CA ASP A 81 -17.64 7.09 1.75
C ASP A 81 -16.45 8.06 1.78
N HIS A 82 -15.26 7.59 2.17
CA HIS A 82 -14.05 8.40 2.34
C HIS A 82 -12.88 7.95 1.46
N VAL A 83 -13.15 7.04 0.52
CA VAL A 83 -12.18 6.52 -0.45
C VAL A 83 -12.76 6.76 -1.84
N ASP A 84 -11.96 7.15 -2.84
CA ASP A 84 -12.43 7.13 -4.23
C ASP A 84 -12.59 5.67 -4.68
N PRO A 85 -13.83 5.13 -4.73
CA PRO A 85 -14.05 3.73 -5.03
C PRO A 85 -13.72 3.45 -6.49
N THR A 86 -13.81 4.47 -7.36
CA THR A 86 -13.57 4.39 -8.80
C THR A 86 -12.11 4.09 -9.09
N GLN A 87 -11.19 4.77 -8.38
CA GLN A 87 -9.77 4.52 -8.53
C GLN A 87 -9.40 3.10 -8.06
N LEU A 88 -9.98 2.67 -6.95
CA LEU A 88 -9.75 1.33 -6.39
C LEU A 88 -10.29 0.23 -7.33
N LEU A 89 -11.48 0.43 -7.90
CA LEU A 89 -12.09 -0.50 -8.85
C LEU A 89 -11.29 -0.57 -10.17
N LYS A 90 -10.76 0.57 -10.66
CA LYS A 90 -9.87 0.61 -11.84
C LYS A 90 -8.61 -0.21 -11.59
N GLN A 91 -8.00 -0.10 -10.41
CA GLN A 91 -6.82 -0.90 -10.07
C GLN A 91 -7.15 -2.39 -9.97
N LEU A 92 -8.26 -2.76 -9.34
CA LEU A 92 -8.72 -4.16 -9.29
C LEU A 92 -8.99 -4.74 -10.68
N LEU A 93 -9.62 -3.97 -11.57
CA LEU A 93 -9.84 -4.37 -12.97
C LEU A 93 -8.52 -4.60 -13.72
N ARG A 94 -7.54 -3.70 -13.53
CA ARG A 94 -6.21 -3.85 -14.11
C ARG A 94 -5.51 -5.11 -13.59
N LEU A 95 -5.56 -5.34 -12.28
CA LEU A 95 -4.94 -6.51 -11.64
C LEU A 95 -5.59 -7.82 -12.12
N LYS A 96 -6.92 -7.83 -12.27
CA LYS A 96 -7.66 -8.95 -12.85
C LYS A 96 -7.24 -9.22 -14.31
N LYS A 97 -7.05 -8.16 -15.10
CA LYS A 97 -6.54 -8.28 -16.47
C LYS A 97 -5.14 -8.87 -16.49
N GLU A 98 -4.22 -8.34 -15.68
CA GLU A 98 -2.83 -8.83 -15.59
C GLU A 98 -2.78 -10.31 -15.15
N ILE A 99 -3.64 -10.74 -14.22
CA ILE A 99 -3.77 -12.15 -13.83
C ILE A 99 -4.29 -13.01 -14.97
N ASN A 100 -5.28 -12.53 -15.73
CA ASN A 100 -5.82 -13.28 -16.87
C ASN A 100 -4.78 -13.40 -17.99
N ASP A 101 -4.04 -12.33 -18.27
CA ASP A 101 -2.94 -12.32 -19.24
C ASP A 101 -1.81 -13.28 -18.78
N LEU A 102 -1.50 -13.33 -17.48
CA LEU A 102 -0.57 -14.32 -16.95
C LEU A 102 -1.10 -15.75 -17.14
N LYS A 103 -2.40 -15.97 -16.89
CA LYS A 103 -3.06 -17.27 -17.07
C LYS A 103 -3.15 -17.72 -18.53
N SER A 104 -3.20 -16.80 -19.50
CA SER A 104 -3.17 -17.19 -20.91
C SER A 104 -1.77 -17.51 -21.41
N ASN A 105 -0.73 -16.92 -20.78
CA ASN A 105 0.65 -17.01 -21.25
C ASN A 105 1.54 -17.95 -20.41
N TYR A 106 1.04 -18.53 -19.32
CA TYR A 106 1.83 -19.48 -18.54
C TYR A 106 1.81 -20.88 -19.15
N VAL A 107 2.97 -21.53 -19.09
CA VAL A 107 3.11 -22.94 -19.44
C VAL A 107 3.03 -23.74 -18.16
N THR A 108 2.11 -24.71 -18.09
CA THR A 108 2.05 -25.63 -16.94
C THR A 108 3.24 -26.58 -16.97
N LYS A 109 3.61 -27.11 -15.79
CA LYS A 109 4.69 -28.10 -15.66
C LYS A 109 4.46 -29.32 -16.55
N GLU A 110 3.20 -29.75 -16.71
CA GLU A 110 2.80 -30.84 -17.59
C GLU A 110 3.09 -30.55 -19.07
N HIS A 111 2.73 -29.36 -19.57
CA HIS A 111 3.04 -28.97 -20.95
C HIS A 111 4.56 -28.93 -21.20
N PHE A 112 5.34 -28.52 -20.19
CA PHE A 112 6.81 -28.54 -20.26
C PHE A 112 7.38 -29.96 -20.25
N ASP A 113 6.84 -30.86 -19.42
CA ASP A 113 7.28 -32.26 -19.36
C ASP A 113 6.94 -33.02 -20.66
N ILE A 114 5.78 -32.77 -21.27
CA ILE A 114 5.42 -33.29 -22.60
C ILE A 114 6.41 -32.79 -23.66
N LEU A 115 6.72 -31.49 -23.66
CA LEU A 115 7.70 -30.91 -24.58
C LEU A 115 9.09 -31.55 -24.38
N LYS A 116 9.50 -31.80 -23.14
CA LYS A 116 10.78 -32.43 -22.81
C LYS A 116 10.84 -33.87 -23.35
N CYS A 117 9.77 -34.64 -23.18
CA CYS A 117 9.64 -35.99 -23.75
C CYS A 117 9.70 -35.96 -25.28
N TYR A 118 8.98 -35.03 -25.92
CA TYR A 118 9.01 -34.87 -27.37
C TYR A 118 10.43 -34.55 -27.89
N VAL A 119 11.11 -33.59 -27.26
CA VAL A 119 12.49 -33.22 -27.62
C VAL A 119 13.46 -34.39 -27.43
N TYR A 120 13.30 -35.17 -26.36
CA TYR A 120 14.13 -36.36 -26.12
C TYR A 120 13.93 -37.41 -27.23
N ASN A 121 12.69 -37.67 -27.61
CA ASN A 121 12.36 -38.62 -28.67
C ASN A 121 12.94 -38.18 -30.01
N VAL A 122 12.78 -36.91 -30.41
CA VAL A 122 13.33 -36.39 -31.68
C VAL A 122 14.87 -36.50 -31.74
N LYS A 123 15.57 -36.21 -30.63
CA LYS A 123 17.03 -36.39 -30.56
C LYS A 123 17.45 -37.84 -30.71
N SER A 124 16.66 -38.76 -30.17
CA SER A 124 16.90 -40.20 -30.25
C SER A 124 16.73 -40.71 -31.68
N THR A 125 15.71 -40.23 -32.40
CA THR A 125 15.46 -40.59 -33.80
C THR A 125 16.54 -40.04 -34.75
N GLN A 126 16.97 -38.78 -34.56
CA GLN A 126 18.08 -38.21 -35.34
C GLN A 126 19.42 -38.90 -35.09
N ALA A 127 19.65 -39.44 -33.89
CA ALA A 127 20.83 -40.25 -33.61
C ALA A 127 20.79 -41.59 -34.35
N ALA A 128 19.61 -42.22 -34.46
CA ALA A 128 19.42 -43.48 -35.18
C ALA A 128 19.54 -43.34 -36.71
N GLU A 129 19.02 -42.25 -37.29
CA GLU A 129 19.11 -41.99 -38.75
C GLU A 129 20.55 -41.73 -39.22
N LYS A 130 21.40 -41.14 -38.36
CA LYS A 130 22.83 -40.95 -38.66
C LYS A 130 23.61 -42.27 -38.72
N THR A 131 23.21 -43.28 -37.96
CA THR A 131 23.87 -44.59 -37.95
C THR A 131 23.51 -45.42 -39.18
N VAL A 132 22.28 -45.29 -39.70
CA VAL A 132 21.84 -46.04 -40.89
C VAL A 132 22.55 -45.54 -42.16
N ASN A 133 22.76 -44.23 -42.29
CA ASN A 133 23.44 -43.63 -43.45
C ASN A 133 24.97 -43.82 -43.46
N PHE A 134 25.57 -44.44 -42.43
CA PHE A 134 27.01 -44.74 -42.38
C PHE A 134 27.32 -46.22 -42.73
N VAL A 135 26.29 -47.06 -42.90
CA VAL A 135 26.43 -48.51 -43.15
C VAL A 135 25.90 -48.91 -44.55
N THR A 136 25.62 -47.92 -45.42
CA THR A 136 25.35 -48.12 -46.85
C THR A 136 26.38 -47.35 -47.67
#